data_AF-A0A2G8JJ97-F1
#
_entry.id   AF-A0A2G8JJ97-F1
#
_cell.length_a   1.000
_cell.length_b   1.000
_cell.length_c   1.000
_cell.angle_alpha   90.00
_cell.angle_beta   90.00
_cell.angle_gamma   90.00
#
_symmetry.space_group_name_H-M   'P 1'
#
loop_
_entity.id
_entity.type
_entity.pdbx_description
1 polymer ?
#
loop_
_entity_poly.entity_id
_entity_poly.type
_entity_poly.pdbx_seq_one_letter_code
_entity_poly.pdbx_strand_id
1 'polypeptide(L)'
;NLLPPQYHHFICKHVDGKSAIQGETTIRLSLRKEEYVSQWLKDFQDSSYMTWRKSKPYPDSGRYNSYKSILRCRHNTRQSQTKCITKNTNCPATMTLRLKRMEHSRNRKSRSKDPHMQNENGLPFIVSLRNQHNHPIFCADAMRRRPVSNETIKALEELYGKGHSPSSALDSIKSDLQENHGDDYVLVSGDRSICPDVQFCYRLYYKMFQKAYGAATGVQMLVDMEERLSLFNSNFKETCAVMEMIQNQVIIAICSPLMKRVHTKLKHSAEMVFINSSGNCDRHNSRIFILLTHSIAGGLPLGVFITSSETQQTIEAGLRLLRSIFPDGPYFNRNESGPKVVITDDCQTLRQSITAVYPNTRTILCVFYVLQAMWR
;
A
#
# COMPACT_ATOMS: atom_id res chain seq x y z
N ASN A 1 24.05 -16.76 16.54
CA ASN A 1 25.19 -16.05 15.89
C ASN A 1 24.84 -14.60 15.70
N LEU A 2 25.55 -13.69 16.39
CA LEU A 2 25.27 -12.24 16.36
C LEU A 2 25.84 -11.55 15.10
N LEU A 3 26.89 -12.12 14.51
CA LEU A 3 27.60 -11.55 13.36
C LEU A 3 27.14 -12.22 12.06
N PRO A 4 27.04 -11.48 10.93
CA PRO A 4 26.57 -12.03 9.68
C PRO A 4 27.61 -12.98 9.07
N PRO A 5 27.30 -14.25 8.78
CA PRO A 5 28.28 -15.28 8.42
C PRO A 5 29.06 -15.00 7.12
N GLN A 6 28.54 -14.16 6.24
CA GLN A 6 29.11 -13.84 4.93
C GLN A 6 30.36 -12.95 4.98
N TYR A 7 30.73 -12.45 6.16
CA TYR A 7 31.91 -11.60 6.33
C TYR A 7 32.97 -12.29 7.20
N HIS A 8 34.24 -11.98 6.93
CA HIS A 8 35.35 -12.41 7.77
C HIS A 8 35.59 -11.36 8.86
N HIS A 9 35.24 -11.69 10.10
CA HIS A 9 35.39 -10.79 11.26
C HIS A 9 36.67 -11.11 12.03
N PHE A 10 37.53 -10.11 12.19
CA PHE A 10 38.67 -10.21 13.10
C PHE A 10 38.31 -9.57 14.43
N ILE A 11 38.21 -10.38 15.49
CA ILE A 11 37.91 -9.90 16.83
C ILE A 11 39.22 -9.44 17.47
N CYS A 12 39.36 -8.13 17.71
CA CYS A 12 40.57 -7.55 18.31
C CYS A 12 40.47 -7.45 19.83
N LYS A 13 39.26 -7.24 20.36
CA LYS A 13 39.01 -7.13 21.79
C LYS A 13 37.59 -7.64 22.06
N HIS A 14 37.46 -8.49 23.06
CA HIS A 14 36.18 -8.91 23.62
C HIS A 14 36.25 -8.78 25.13
N VAL A 15 35.22 -8.18 25.73
CA VAL A 15 35.05 -8.09 27.17
C VAL A 15 33.66 -8.62 27.47
N ASP A 16 33.60 -9.71 28.23
CA ASP A 16 32.36 -10.33 28.64
C ASP A 16 31.54 -9.39 29.53
N GLY A 17 30.23 -9.37 29.32
CA GLY A 17 29.26 -8.66 30.15
C GLY A 17 28.56 -9.59 31.13
N LYS A 18 27.45 -9.13 31.71
CA LYS A 18 26.68 -9.88 32.73
C LYS A 18 25.93 -11.11 32.17
N SER A 19 25.89 -11.29 30.85
CA SER A 19 25.24 -12.42 30.19
C SER A 19 25.98 -12.76 28.87
N ALA A 20 25.80 -13.97 28.36
CA ALA A 20 26.52 -14.49 27.18
C ALA A 20 26.38 -13.66 25.89
N ILE A 21 25.39 -12.77 25.81
CA ILE A 21 25.12 -11.91 24.65
C ILE A 21 25.56 -10.45 24.93
N GLN A 22 25.77 -10.10 26.20
CA GLN A 22 26.20 -8.76 26.59
C GLN A 22 27.71 -8.68 26.66
N GLY A 23 28.29 -7.62 26.10
CA GLY A 23 29.74 -7.42 26.15
C GLY A 23 30.18 -6.24 25.31
N GLU A 24 31.45 -5.90 25.42
CA GLU A 24 32.11 -4.92 24.55
C GLU A 24 33.03 -5.63 23.58
N THR A 25 32.74 -5.49 22.28
CA THR A 25 33.53 -6.16 21.23
C THR A 25 34.03 -5.14 20.24
N THR A 26 35.33 -5.23 19.91
CA THR A 26 35.92 -4.50 18.79
C THR A 26 36.26 -5.48 17.68
N ILE A 27 35.63 -5.27 16.53
CA ILE A 27 35.75 -6.12 15.34
C ILE A 27 36.37 -5.30 14.23
N ARG A 28 37.22 -5.94 13.42
CA ARG A 28 37.78 -5.34 12.21
C ARG A 28 37.45 -6.18 10.98
N LEU A 29 37.24 -5.49 9.86
CA LEU A 29 36.96 -6.10 8.57
C LEU A 29 37.73 -5.39 7.44
N SER A 30 37.87 -6.07 6.30
CA SER A 30 38.56 -5.62 5.10
C SER A 30 37.75 -4.65 4.21
N LEU A 31 36.57 -4.21 4.65
CA LEU A 31 35.68 -3.33 3.85
C LEU A 31 36.31 -1.96 3.62
N ARG A 32 36.32 -1.47 2.36
CA ARG A 32 37.02 -0.23 1.96
C ARG A 32 36.13 0.94 1.53
N LYS A 33 34.85 0.69 1.23
CA LYS A 33 33.87 1.70 0.77
C LYS A 33 32.71 1.86 1.74
N GLU A 34 32.09 3.04 1.75
CA GLU A 34 30.94 3.35 2.61
C GLU A 34 29.69 2.51 2.27
N GLU A 35 29.48 2.18 0.99
CA GLU A 35 28.36 1.34 0.53
C GLU A 35 28.39 -0.03 1.22
N TYR A 36 29.57 -0.68 1.26
CA TYR A 36 29.74 -1.97 1.93
C TYR A 36 29.57 -1.87 3.45
N VAL A 37 29.93 -0.74 4.06
CA VAL A 37 29.69 -0.49 5.49
C VAL A 37 28.19 -0.40 5.77
N SER A 38 27.44 0.25 4.89
CA SER A 38 25.97 0.36 5.00
C SER A 38 25.29 -1.00 4.80
N GLN A 39 25.77 -1.79 3.85
CA GLN A 39 25.30 -3.17 3.64
C GLN A 39 25.61 -4.07 4.84
N TRP A 40 26.84 -4.02 5.36
CA TRP A 40 27.22 -4.78 6.56
C TRP A 40 26.34 -4.43 7.75
N LEU A 41 26.02 -3.14 7.94
CA LEU A 41 25.12 -2.71 9.01
C LEU A 41 23.71 -3.31 8.83
N LYS A 42 23.19 -3.34 7.60
CA LYS A 42 21.89 -3.95 7.30
C LYS A 42 21.92 -5.45 7.65
N ASP A 43 22.90 -6.17 7.15
CA ASP A 43 23.06 -7.61 7.39
C ASP A 43 23.27 -7.94 8.88
N PHE A 44 23.99 -7.08 9.60
CA PHE A 44 24.14 -7.18 11.06
C PHE A 44 22.81 -6.98 11.78
N GLN A 45 22.01 -5.99 11.39
CA GLN A 45 20.70 -5.77 11.99
C GLN A 45 19.72 -6.92 11.69
N ASP A 46 19.83 -7.54 10.53
CA ASP A 46 18.97 -8.65 10.11
C ASP A 46 19.34 -9.95 10.84
N SER A 47 20.63 -10.26 10.96
CA SER A 47 21.11 -11.44 11.71
C SER A 47 20.96 -11.32 13.23
N SER A 48 21.17 -10.13 13.79
CA SER A 48 21.10 -9.91 15.24
C SER A 48 19.70 -9.57 15.74
N TYR A 49 18.76 -9.25 14.85
CA TYR A 49 17.44 -8.67 15.17
C TYR A 49 17.50 -7.31 15.91
N MET A 50 18.69 -6.71 16.00
CA MET A 50 18.91 -5.46 16.74
C MET A 50 18.76 -4.27 15.82
N THR A 51 17.86 -3.34 16.13
CA THR A 51 17.72 -2.11 15.33
C THR A 51 18.59 -0.99 15.89
N TRP A 52 19.53 -0.52 15.05
CA TRP A 52 20.42 0.59 15.37
C TRP A 52 19.98 1.88 14.64
N ARG A 53 20.13 3.02 15.30
CA ARG A 53 19.79 4.36 14.76
C ARG A 53 20.96 5.31 14.91
N LYS A 54 21.22 6.15 13.90
CA LYS A 54 22.25 7.20 13.99
C LYS A 54 21.98 8.12 15.18
N SER A 55 22.97 8.27 16.05
CA SER A 55 22.87 9.08 17.27
C SER A 55 23.09 10.56 16.98
N LYS A 56 24.05 10.89 16.11
CA LYS A 56 24.41 12.25 15.71
C LYS A 56 24.83 12.24 14.23
N PRO A 57 24.46 13.27 13.44
CA PRO A 57 25.09 13.49 12.14
C PRO A 57 26.54 13.96 12.39
N TYR A 58 27.50 13.34 11.70
CA TYR A 58 28.88 13.82 11.69
C TYR A 58 29.13 14.54 10.36
N PRO A 59 29.72 15.75 10.36
CA PRO A 59 30.19 16.35 9.12
C PRO A 59 31.30 15.49 8.53
N ASP A 60 31.38 15.43 7.21
CA ASP A 60 32.41 14.68 6.48
C ASP A 60 33.77 15.40 6.54
N SER A 61 34.29 15.58 7.75
CA SER A 61 35.59 16.20 8.03
C SER A 61 36.70 15.16 7.87
N GLY A 62 36.92 14.80 6.61
CA GLY A 62 37.72 13.66 6.15
C GLY A 62 39.23 13.70 6.36
N ARG A 63 39.75 14.11 7.52
CA ARG A 63 41.21 14.11 7.74
C ARG A 63 41.79 12.70 7.97
N TYR A 64 41.09 11.85 8.73
CA TYR A 64 41.61 10.56 9.19
C TYR A 64 40.70 9.37 8.87
N ASN A 65 39.38 9.56 8.96
CA ASN A 65 38.38 8.55 8.61
C ASN A 65 37.68 8.96 7.33
N SER A 66 37.37 8.01 6.45
CA SER A 66 36.48 8.22 5.31
C SER A 66 35.02 8.14 5.74
N TYR A 67 34.72 7.38 6.80
CA TYR A 67 33.37 7.29 7.34
C TYR A 67 33.40 7.11 8.86
N LYS A 68 32.52 7.80 9.56
CA LYS A 68 32.30 7.59 11.00
C LYS A 68 30.81 7.72 11.30
N SER A 69 30.24 6.69 11.91
CA SER A 69 28.86 6.73 12.42
C SER A 69 28.80 6.23 13.85
N ILE A 70 28.14 6.98 14.72
CA ILE A 70 27.78 6.52 16.06
C ILE A 70 26.30 6.19 16.04
N LEU A 71 26.01 4.96 16.41
CA LEU A 71 24.69 4.36 16.44
C LEU A 71 24.28 4.09 17.88
N ARG A 72 23.00 4.23 18.15
CA ARG A 72 22.35 3.91 19.43
C ARG A 72 21.24 2.90 19.20
N CYS A 73 20.91 2.13 20.24
CA CYS A 73 19.75 1.26 20.19
C CYS A 73 18.47 2.06 19.92
N ARG A 74 17.52 1.47 19.20
CA ARG A 74 16.18 2.04 18.98
C ARG A 74 15.43 2.38 20.26
N HIS A 75 15.64 1.65 21.36
CA HIS A 75 15.01 1.92 22.66
C HIS A 75 15.67 3.05 23.45
N ASN A 76 16.64 3.75 22.85
CA ASN A 76 17.19 5.00 23.35
C ASN A 76 16.66 6.15 22.50
N THR A 77 15.44 6.60 22.80
CA THR A 77 14.79 7.75 22.14
C THR A 77 14.73 8.96 23.07
N ARG A 78 14.33 10.13 22.55
CA ARG A 78 14.06 11.28 23.43
C ARG A 78 12.87 10.95 24.34
N GLN A 79 12.92 11.38 25.59
CA GLN A 79 11.81 11.23 26.53
C GLN A 79 10.63 12.07 26.03
N SER A 80 9.44 11.49 26.03
CA SER A 80 8.18 12.21 25.80
C SER A 80 7.65 12.71 27.14
N GLN A 81 7.15 13.95 27.21
CA GLN A 81 6.53 14.50 28.42
C GLN A 81 5.18 13.83 28.77
N THR A 82 4.65 12.98 27.89
CA THR A 82 3.35 12.31 28.07
C THR A 82 3.48 10.93 28.73
N LYS A 83 2.60 10.66 29.71
CA LYS A 83 2.48 9.44 30.54
C LYS A 83 2.13 8.14 29.79
N CYS A 84 2.33 8.06 28.48
CA CYS A 84 2.11 6.81 27.74
C CYS A 84 3.35 5.93 27.84
N ILE A 85 3.17 4.60 27.91
CA ILE A 85 4.23 3.59 27.89
C ILE A 85 5.17 3.87 26.71
N THR A 86 6.30 4.53 26.99
CA THR A 86 7.20 4.96 25.92
C THR A 86 8.06 3.77 25.46
N LYS A 87 8.40 3.75 24.17
CA LYS A 87 9.39 2.79 23.63
C LYS A 87 10.81 3.04 24.18
N ASN A 88 10.97 4.00 25.08
CA ASN A 88 12.25 4.45 25.56
C ASN A 88 12.60 3.75 26.88
N THR A 89 13.60 2.89 26.85
CA THR A 89 14.19 2.31 28.06
C THR A 89 15.48 3.04 28.46
N ASN A 90 15.86 4.12 27.77
CA ASN A 90 17.17 4.77 27.90
C ASN A 90 18.32 3.75 27.75
N CYS A 91 18.20 2.85 26.77
CA CYS A 91 19.15 1.75 26.57
C CYS A 91 20.60 2.26 26.37
N PRO A 92 21.59 1.75 27.13
CA PRO A 92 22.98 2.21 27.05
C PRO A 92 23.77 1.61 25.88
N ALA A 93 23.19 0.66 25.15
CA ALA A 93 23.84 0.02 24.01
C ALA A 93 24.18 1.03 22.89
N THR A 94 25.44 0.99 22.47
CA THR A 94 26.01 1.88 21.44
C THR A 94 26.89 1.09 20.48
N MET A 95 26.89 1.49 19.21
CA MET A 95 27.75 0.90 18.20
C MET A 95 28.44 2.02 17.41
N THR A 96 29.75 1.96 17.30
CA THR A 96 30.54 2.94 16.56
C THR A 96 31.18 2.27 15.35
N LEU A 97 30.82 2.76 14.17
CA LEU A 97 31.38 2.35 12.89
C LEU A 97 32.44 3.36 12.47
N ARG A 98 33.65 2.90 12.17
CA ARG A 98 34.76 3.74 11.70
C ARG A 98 35.41 3.09 10.50
N LEU A 99 35.49 3.82 9.40
CA LEU A 99 36.27 3.43 8.22
C LEU A 99 37.47 4.36 8.13
N LYS A 100 38.68 3.79 8.25
CA LYS A 100 39.93 4.54 8.13
C LYS A 100 40.28 4.76 6.65
N ARG A 101 40.87 5.92 6.32
CA ARG A 101 41.40 6.16 4.98
C ARG A 101 42.69 5.37 4.77
N MET A 102 42.72 4.59 3.69
CA MET A 102 43.91 3.86 3.22
C MET A 102 44.76 4.72 2.29
N GLU A 103 44.13 5.65 1.56
CA GLU A 103 44.76 6.50 0.55
C GLU A 103 44.40 7.97 0.77
N HIS A 104 45.39 8.86 0.65
CA HIS A 104 45.23 10.31 0.67
C HIS A 104 45.29 10.89 -0.75
N SER A 105 44.86 12.15 -0.93
CA SER A 105 44.94 12.83 -2.22
C SER A 105 46.36 12.73 -2.81
N ARG A 106 46.45 12.40 -4.10
CA ARG A 106 47.68 12.07 -4.85
C ARG A 106 48.29 10.68 -4.56
N ASN A 107 47.48 9.62 -4.41
CA ASN A 107 47.93 8.22 -4.25
C ASN A 107 48.94 7.98 -3.10
N ARG A 108 48.90 8.79 -2.04
CA ARG A 108 49.78 8.59 -0.88
C ARG A 108 49.17 7.55 0.07
N LYS A 109 49.90 6.46 0.34
CA LYS A 109 49.52 5.46 1.34
C LYS A 109 49.38 6.09 2.74
N SER A 110 48.42 5.60 3.50
CA SER A 110 48.16 6.03 4.88
C SER A 110 49.42 5.91 5.76
N ARG A 111 49.78 6.99 6.47
CA ARG A 111 50.90 7.01 7.43
C ARG A 111 50.53 6.43 8.80
N SER A 112 49.46 5.63 8.87
CA SER A 112 48.99 5.07 10.14
C SER A 112 50.01 4.06 10.71
N LYS A 113 50.34 4.21 11.99
CA LYS A 113 51.15 3.23 12.74
C LYS A 113 50.35 2.00 13.21
N ASP A 114 49.10 1.86 12.77
CA ASP A 114 48.21 0.77 13.18
C ASP A 114 48.67 -0.55 12.50
N PRO A 115 49.05 -1.59 13.27
CA PRO A 115 49.56 -2.85 12.71
C PRO A 115 48.61 -3.53 11.72
N HIS A 116 47.29 -3.40 11.94
CA HIS A 116 46.29 -4.03 11.07
C HIS A 116 46.03 -3.24 9.77
N MET A 117 46.69 -2.09 9.56
CA MET A 117 46.57 -1.27 8.35
C MET A 117 47.77 -1.42 7.40
N GLN A 118 48.87 -2.02 7.87
CA GLN A 118 50.15 -2.04 7.15
C GLN A 118 50.30 -3.24 6.20
N ASN A 119 49.49 -4.28 6.38
CA ASN A 119 49.54 -5.50 5.55
C ASN A 119 48.73 -5.32 4.24
N GLU A 120 49.06 -6.10 3.20
CA GLU A 120 48.36 -6.08 1.90
C GLU A 120 46.85 -6.36 2.03
N ASN A 121 46.47 -7.09 3.08
CA ASN A 121 45.09 -7.36 3.52
C ASN A 121 44.65 -6.47 4.69
N GLY A 122 44.94 -5.16 4.63
CA GLY A 122 44.58 -4.22 5.69
C GLY A 122 43.09 -4.30 6.07
N LEU A 123 42.80 -4.11 7.36
CA LEU A 123 41.46 -4.15 7.94
C LEU A 123 41.01 -2.73 8.35
N PRO A 124 40.65 -1.86 7.40
CA PRO A 124 40.37 -0.45 7.66
C PRO A 124 39.02 -0.17 8.31
N PHE A 125 38.09 -1.14 8.27
CA PHE A 125 36.79 -1.00 8.91
C PHE A 125 36.83 -1.52 10.34
N ILE A 126 36.46 -0.66 11.29
CA ILE A 126 36.47 -0.93 12.72
C ILE A 126 35.05 -0.73 13.27
N VAL A 127 34.53 -1.79 13.87
CA VAL A 127 33.24 -1.81 14.58
C VAL A 127 33.54 -1.90 16.07
N SER A 128 33.13 -0.90 16.83
CA SER A 128 33.16 -0.95 18.30
C SER A 128 31.72 -1.09 18.80
N LEU A 129 31.36 -2.28 19.25
CA LEU A 129 30.02 -2.64 19.71
C LEU A 129 30.01 -2.74 21.24
N ARG A 130 29.19 -1.91 21.89
CA ARG A 130 28.85 -2.04 23.30
C ARG A 130 27.44 -2.63 23.40
N ASN A 131 27.36 -3.95 23.53
CA ASN A 131 26.11 -4.72 23.45
C ASN A 131 25.40 -4.85 24.81
N GLN A 132 25.30 -3.77 25.57
CA GLN A 132 24.70 -3.78 26.91
C GLN A 132 23.26 -3.26 26.82
N HIS A 133 22.28 -4.17 26.80
CA HIS A 133 20.86 -3.84 26.74
C HIS A 133 20.20 -3.99 28.11
N ASN A 134 19.30 -3.06 28.43
CA ASN A 134 18.47 -3.11 29.63
C ASN A 134 17.03 -3.58 29.33
N HIS A 135 16.81 -4.13 28.15
CA HIS A 135 15.54 -4.66 27.68
C HIS A 135 15.76 -6.00 26.96
N PRO A 136 14.76 -6.89 26.90
CA PRO A 136 14.85 -8.10 26.09
C PRO A 136 15.06 -7.76 24.62
N ILE A 137 15.98 -8.47 23.96
CA ILE A 137 16.32 -8.28 22.54
C ILE A 137 15.56 -9.31 21.68
N PHE A 138 15.40 -10.53 22.20
CA PHE A 138 14.70 -11.63 21.56
C PHE A 138 13.35 -11.87 22.23
N CYS A 139 12.37 -11.00 21.96
CA CYS A 139 11.00 -11.19 22.42
C CYS A 139 10.00 -10.64 21.40
N ALA A 140 8.74 -11.06 21.49
CA ALA A 140 7.68 -10.61 20.59
C ALA A 140 7.51 -9.08 20.58
N ASP A 141 7.67 -8.41 21.73
CA ASP A 141 7.59 -6.94 21.81
C ASP A 141 8.76 -6.25 21.08
N ALA A 142 9.95 -6.86 21.05
CA ALA A 142 11.08 -6.36 20.26
C ALA A 142 10.81 -6.52 18.75
N MET A 143 10.29 -7.68 18.33
CA MET A 143 9.96 -7.97 16.92
C MET A 143 8.84 -7.05 16.38
N ARG A 144 7.78 -6.84 17.18
CA ARG A 144 6.70 -5.88 16.86
C ARG A 144 7.20 -4.46 16.68
N ARG A 145 8.37 -4.14 17.24
CA ARG A 145 8.99 -2.82 17.14
C ARG A 145 10.08 -2.76 16.07
N ARG A 146 10.26 -3.75 15.19
CA ARG A 146 11.21 -3.66 14.06
C ARG A 146 10.72 -2.69 12.97
N PRO A 147 11.63 -2.07 12.20
CA PRO A 147 11.24 -1.35 10.98
C PRO A 147 10.65 -2.34 9.96
N VAL A 148 9.74 -1.87 9.10
CA VAL A 148 9.22 -2.71 8.01
C VAL A 148 10.36 -2.92 7.01
N SER A 149 10.53 -4.15 6.53
CA SER A 149 11.59 -4.47 5.58
C SER A 149 11.35 -3.78 4.24
N ASN A 150 12.41 -3.57 3.45
CA ASN A 150 12.27 -3.02 2.11
C ASN A 150 11.53 -3.98 1.17
N GLU A 151 11.60 -5.29 1.42
CA GLU A 151 10.91 -6.32 0.64
C GLU A 151 9.40 -6.21 0.86
N THR A 152 8.95 -6.17 2.12
CA THR A 152 7.54 -5.94 2.46
C THR A 152 7.02 -4.58 1.96
N ILE A 153 7.86 -3.53 2.00
CA ILE A 153 7.47 -2.22 1.43
C ILE A 153 7.22 -2.36 -0.07
N LYS A 154 8.11 -3.01 -0.82
CA LYS A 154 7.92 -3.22 -2.27
C LYS A 154 6.68 -4.06 -2.57
N ALA A 155 6.43 -5.12 -1.80
CA ALA A 155 5.23 -5.94 -1.95
C ALA A 155 3.95 -5.12 -1.74
N LEU A 156 3.92 -4.26 -0.70
CA LEU A 156 2.82 -3.32 -0.50
C LEU A 156 2.66 -2.33 -1.66
N GLU A 157 3.76 -1.76 -2.16
CA GLU A 157 3.74 -0.83 -3.30
C GLU A 157 3.15 -1.48 -4.55
N GLU A 158 3.48 -2.77 -4.82
CA GLU A 158 2.93 -3.53 -5.92
C GLU A 158 1.42 -3.80 -5.75
N LEU A 159 0.99 -4.22 -4.56
CA LEU A 159 -0.43 -4.45 -4.25
C LEU A 159 -1.24 -3.16 -4.40
N TYR A 160 -0.70 -2.03 -3.96
CA TYR A 160 -1.34 -0.72 -4.15
C TYR A 160 -1.42 -0.32 -5.62
N GLY A 161 -0.38 -0.63 -6.42
CA GLY A 161 -0.42 -0.45 -7.88
C GLY A 161 -1.54 -1.24 -8.55
N LYS A 162 -1.88 -2.42 -8.01
CA LYS A 162 -3.01 -3.26 -8.47
C LYS A 162 -4.38 -2.80 -7.95
N GLY A 163 -4.44 -1.72 -7.16
CA GLY A 163 -5.69 -1.15 -6.64
C GLY A 163 -6.16 -1.69 -5.29
N HIS A 164 -5.32 -2.44 -4.57
CA HIS A 164 -5.67 -2.89 -3.22
C HIS A 164 -5.75 -1.72 -2.24
N SER A 165 -6.74 -1.77 -1.34
CA SER A 165 -6.79 -0.88 -0.17
C SER A 165 -5.74 -1.29 0.87
N PRO A 166 -5.37 -0.41 1.83
CA PRO A 166 -4.43 -0.75 2.91
C PRO A 166 -4.80 -2.02 3.68
N SER A 167 -6.09 -2.24 3.93
CA SER A 167 -6.59 -3.42 4.62
C SER A 167 -6.49 -4.65 3.74
N SER A 168 -6.96 -4.57 2.49
CA SER A 168 -6.91 -5.69 1.56
C SER A 168 -5.47 -6.11 1.25
N ALA A 169 -4.54 -5.17 1.07
CA ALA A 169 -3.13 -5.47 0.85
C ALA A 169 -2.49 -6.15 2.07
N LEU A 170 -2.85 -5.74 3.29
CA LEU A 170 -2.37 -6.38 4.50
C LEU A 170 -2.89 -7.82 4.63
N ASP A 171 -4.16 -8.04 4.28
CA ASP A 171 -4.76 -9.37 4.34
C ASP A 171 -4.21 -10.30 3.25
N SER A 172 -3.85 -9.77 2.06
CA SER A 172 -3.07 -10.50 1.07
C SER A 172 -1.73 -10.96 1.63
N ILE A 173 -0.95 -10.06 2.24
CA ILE A 173 0.34 -10.43 2.86
C ILE A 173 0.16 -11.48 3.96
N LYS A 174 -0.87 -11.38 4.80
CA LYS A 174 -1.14 -12.40 5.82
C LYS A 174 -1.48 -13.76 5.20
N SER A 175 -2.27 -13.76 4.13
CA SER A 175 -2.63 -14.98 3.40
C SER A 175 -1.39 -15.65 2.82
N ASP A 176 -0.51 -14.87 2.17
CA ASP A 176 0.77 -15.36 1.65
C ASP A 176 1.66 -15.92 2.77
N LEU A 177 1.69 -15.27 3.94
CA LEU A 177 2.46 -15.76 5.09
C LEU A 177 1.89 -17.05 5.68
N GLN A 178 0.56 -17.21 5.71
CA GLN A 178 -0.08 -18.45 6.15
C GLN A 178 0.24 -19.60 5.22
N GLU A 179 0.18 -19.38 3.91
CA GLU A 179 0.52 -20.39 2.91
C GLU A 179 1.99 -20.81 2.98
N ASN A 180 2.91 -19.87 3.14
CA ASN A 180 4.34 -20.14 3.14
C ASN A 180 4.89 -20.72 4.45
N HIS A 181 4.29 -20.38 5.61
CA HIS A 181 4.84 -20.74 6.92
C HIS A 181 3.97 -21.67 7.76
N GLY A 182 2.73 -21.96 7.33
CA GLY A 182 1.85 -22.91 8.03
C GLY A 182 1.75 -22.63 9.53
N ASP A 183 2.17 -23.61 10.35
CA ASP A 183 2.13 -23.52 11.81
C ASP A 183 3.04 -22.41 12.40
N ASP A 184 4.13 -22.05 11.72
CA ASP A 184 5.06 -20.99 12.14
C ASP A 184 4.50 -19.58 11.87
N TYR A 185 3.35 -19.47 11.20
CA TYR A 185 2.68 -18.21 10.89
C TYR A 185 2.54 -17.30 12.12
N VAL A 186 2.19 -17.86 13.28
CA VAL A 186 1.96 -17.07 14.52
C VAL A 186 3.23 -16.34 14.95
N LEU A 187 4.40 -16.98 14.78
CA LEU A 187 5.68 -16.39 15.15
C LEU A 187 6.14 -15.36 14.11
N VAL A 188 6.03 -15.70 12.82
CA VAL A 188 6.46 -14.84 11.71
C VAL A 188 5.59 -13.58 11.60
N SER A 189 4.27 -13.72 11.76
CA SER A 189 3.33 -12.59 11.73
C SER A 189 3.53 -11.60 12.90
N GLY A 190 4.15 -12.03 14.00
CA GLY A 190 4.56 -11.16 15.10
C GLY A 190 5.71 -10.21 14.77
N ASP A 191 6.44 -10.45 13.68
CA ASP A 191 7.54 -9.60 13.24
C ASP A 191 7.06 -8.47 12.32
N ARG A 192 7.20 -7.23 12.80
CA ARG A 192 6.84 -6.04 12.05
C ARG A 192 7.67 -5.83 10.79
N SER A 193 8.86 -6.44 10.67
CA SER A 193 9.63 -6.36 9.43
C SER A 193 8.99 -7.11 8.28
N ILE A 194 8.23 -8.17 8.59
CA ILE A 194 7.61 -9.08 7.63
C ILE A 194 6.13 -8.74 7.49
N CYS A 195 5.39 -8.71 8.60
CA CYS A 195 3.98 -8.36 8.66
C CYS A 195 3.81 -6.94 9.25
N PRO A 196 3.53 -5.92 8.43
CA PRO A 196 3.44 -4.54 8.90
C PRO A 196 2.17 -4.32 9.73
N ASP A 197 2.20 -3.28 10.57
CA ASP A 197 1.00 -2.83 11.28
C ASP A 197 0.05 -2.07 10.35
N VAL A 198 -1.25 -2.15 10.63
CA VAL A 198 -2.31 -1.46 9.87
C VAL A 198 -1.98 0.03 9.68
N GLN A 199 -1.54 0.72 10.73
CA GLN A 199 -1.20 2.15 10.68
C GLN A 199 -0.06 2.44 9.69
N PHE A 200 0.93 1.55 9.58
CA PHE A 200 1.98 1.63 8.58
C PHE A 200 1.43 1.49 7.17
N CYS A 201 0.57 0.51 6.92
CA CYS A 201 -0.05 0.30 5.59
C CYS A 201 -0.78 1.57 5.14
N TYR A 202 -1.64 2.15 5.99
CA TYR A 202 -2.33 3.40 5.69
C TYR A 202 -1.37 4.56 5.45
N ARG A 203 -0.35 4.74 6.28
CA ARG A 203 0.63 5.83 6.09
C ARG A 203 1.41 5.68 4.78
N LEU A 204 1.81 4.45 4.42
CA LEU A 204 2.52 4.19 3.17
C LEU A 204 1.60 4.46 1.97
N TYR A 205 0.36 3.95 2.02
CA TYR A 205 -0.66 4.19 1.02
C TYR A 205 -0.87 5.69 0.80
N TYR A 206 -1.19 6.46 1.85
CA TYR A 206 -1.39 7.90 1.69
C TYR A 206 -0.14 8.63 1.20
N LYS A 207 1.07 8.20 1.61
CA LYS A 207 2.31 8.79 1.08
C LYS A 207 2.48 8.54 -0.42
N MET A 208 2.16 7.33 -0.90
CA MET A 208 2.16 7.02 -2.34
C MET A 208 1.08 7.79 -3.08
N PHE A 209 -0.15 7.76 -2.58
CA PHE A 209 -1.30 8.36 -3.26
C PHE A 209 -1.25 9.89 -3.22
N GLN A 210 -0.77 10.53 -2.16
CA GLN A 210 -0.50 11.97 -2.16
C GLN A 210 0.59 12.35 -3.18
N LYS A 211 1.59 11.48 -3.38
CA LYS A 211 2.64 11.71 -4.37
C LYS A 211 2.12 11.50 -5.80
N ALA A 212 1.21 10.55 -6.00
CA ALA A 212 0.67 10.21 -7.32
C ALA A 212 -0.49 11.11 -7.76
N TYR A 213 -1.41 11.46 -6.85
CA TYR A 213 -2.66 12.16 -7.15
C TYR A 213 -2.74 13.57 -6.54
N GLY A 214 -1.68 14.03 -5.85
CA GLY A 214 -1.64 15.36 -5.23
C GLY A 214 -2.57 15.53 -4.03
N ALA A 215 -2.91 16.79 -3.72
CA ALA A 215 -4.04 17.08 -2.84
C ALA A 215 -5.32 16.59 -3.53
N ALA A 216 -6.31 16.11 -2.78
CA ALA A 216 -7.64 15.76 -3.30
C ALA A 216 -8.45 17.01 -3.70
N THR A 217 -7.82 17.90 -4.48
CA THR A 217 -8.44 19.02 -5.16
C THR A 217 -9.04 18.47 -6.45
N GLY A 218 -10.37 18.54 -6.57
CA GLY A 218 -11.15 17.79 -7.56
C GLY A 218 -10.68 17.92 -9.02
N VAL A 219 -10.04 19.02 -9.42
CA VAL A 219 -9.64 19.26 -10.81
C VAL A 219 -8.62 18.24 -11.32
N GLN A 220 -7.54 17.97 -10.59
CA GLN A 220 -6.51 17.03 -11.05
C GLN A 220 -7.03 15.59 -11.10
N MET A 221 -7.87 15.22 -10.12
CA MET A 221 -8.53 13.91 -10.10
C MET A 221 -9.39 13.69 -11.34
N LEU A 222 -10.09 14.72 -11.83
CA LEU A 222 -10.93 14.61 -13.03
C LEU A 222 -10.10 14.42 -14.29
N VAL A 223 -8.97 15.14 -14.41
CA VAL A 223 -8.02 14.97 -15.53
C VAL A 223 -7.47 13.54 -15.55
N ASP A 224 -7.01 13.05 -14.40
CA ASP A 224 -6.49 11.68 -14.28
C ASP A 224 -7.58 10.62 -14.58
N MET A 225 -8.85 10.91 -14.24
CA MET A 225 -9.98 10.03 -14.60
C MET A 225 -10.25 10.02 -16.10
N GLU A 226 -10.25 11.17 -16.77
CA GLU A 226 -10.38 11.27 -18.23
C GLU A 226 -9.30 10.49 -18.96
N GLU A 227 -8.05 10.58 -18.50
CA GLU A 227 -6.93 9.83 -19.07
C GLU A 227 -7.15 8.31 -18.93
N ARG A 228 -7.61 7.85 -17.75
CA ARG A 228 -7.92 6.43 -17.52
C ARG A 228 -9.08 5.92 -18.35
N LEU A 229 -10.13 6.71 -18.52
CA LEU A 229 -11.26 6.36 -19.37
C LEU A 229 -10.82 6.27 -20.85
N SER A 230 -9.95 7.17 -21.28
CA SER A 230 -9.36 7.16 -22.63
C SER A 230 -8.51 5.91 -22.86
N LEU A 231 -7.69 5.53 -21.88
CA LEU A 231 -6.91 4.29 -21.93
C LEU A 231 -7.82 3.05 -21.95
N PHE A 232 -8.86 3.03 -21.12
CA PHE A 232 -9.83 1.94 -21.08
C PHE A 232 -10.54 1.74 -22.43
N ASN A 233 -11.03 2.82 -23.04
CA ASN A 233 -11.65 2.77 -24.36
C ASN A 233 -10.66 2.34 -25.44
N SER A 234 -9.41 2.81 -25.38
CA SER A 234 -8.35 2.41 -26.31
C SER A 234 -8.03 0.91 -26.24
N ASN A 235 -8.00 0.34 -25.04
CA ASN A 235 -7.74 -1.09 -24.83
C ASN A 235 -8.82 -1.98 -25.48
N PHE A 236 -10.08 -1.56 -25.43
CA PHE A 236 -11.19 -2.29 -26.05
C PHE A 236 -11.48 -1.86 -27.50
N LYS A 237 -10.79 -0.82 -28.00
CA LYS A 237 -11.01 -0.20 -29.32
C LYS A 237 -12.46 0.22 -29.55
N GLU A 238 -13.14 0.61 -28.49
CA GLU A 238 -14.56 0.94 -28.49
C GLU A 238 -14.86 1.91 -27.36
N THR A 239 -15.86 2.77 -27.52
CA THR A 239 -16.35 3.64 -26.45
C THR A 239 -17.10 2.82 -25.42
N CYS A 240 -16.42 2.43 -24.35
CA CYS A 240 -16.98 1.65 -23.25
C CYS A 240 -17.21 2.46 -21.98
N ALA A 241 -16.58 3.62 -21.84
CA ALA A 241 -16.81 4.49 -20.71
C ALA A 241 -16.68 5.97 -21.08
N VAL A 242 -17.56 6.81 -20.53
CA VAL A 242 -17.60 8.26 -20.80
C VAL A 242 -17.86 8.98 -19.48
N MET A 243 -17.27 10.16 -19.34
CA MET A 243 -17.51 11.06 -18.22
C MET A 243 -18.05 12.40 -18.73
N GLU A 244 -19.02 12.95 -18.01
CA GLU A 244 -19.54 14.29 -18.24
C GLU A 244 -19.65 15.05 -16.90
N MET A 245 -19.59 16.38 -17.00
CA MET A 245 -19.85 17.28 -15.87
C MET A 245 -21.10 18.12 -16.15
N ILE A 246 -22.07 18.03 -15.25
CA ILE A 246 -23.33 18.77 -15.32
C ILE A 246 -23.52 19.54 -14.02
N GLN A 247 -23.61 20.87 -14.09
CA GLN A 247 -23.80 21.74 -12.91
C GLN A 247 -22.83 21.43 -11.76
N ASN A 248 -21.55 21.21 -12.09
CA ASN A 248 -20.51 20.86 -11.11
C ASN A 248 -20.70 19.49 -10.44
N GLN A 249 -21.53 18.61 -11.02
CA GLN A 249 -21.68 17.21 -10.65
C GLN A 249 -21.04 16.33 -11.72
N VAL A 250 -20.30 15.32 -11.28
CA VAL A 250 -19.58 14.39 -12.14
C VAL A 250 -20.45 13.17 -12.36
N ILE A 251 -20.57 12.77 -13.63
CA ILE A 251 -21.32 11.60 -14.05
C ILE A 251 -20.39 10.74 -14.90
N ILE A 252 -20.27 9.46 -14.55
CA ILE A 252 -19.47 8.49 -15.31
C ILE A 252 -20.39 7.35 -15.73
N ALA A 253 -20.40 7.00 -17.00
CA ALA A 253 -21.12 5.84 -17.52
C ALA A 253 -20.15 4.80 -18.06
N ILE A 254 -20.45 3.53 -17.82
CA ILE A 254 -19.62 2.38 -18.22
C ILE A 254 -20.52 1.29 -18.81
N CYS A 255 -20.23 0.90 -20.05
CA CYS A 255 -20.80 -0.24 -20.76
C CYS A 255 -19.66 -1.05 -21.41
N SER A 256 -19.18 -2.06 -20.69
CA SER A 256 -18.12 -2.97 -21.16
C SER A 256 -18.57 -3.82 -22.35
N PRO A 257 -17.66 -4.42 -23.13
CA PRO A 257 -18.04 -5.31 -24.24
C PRO A 257 -18.92 -6.50 -23.81
N LEU A 258 -18.74 -7.00 -22.57
CA LEU A 258 -19.61 -8.03 -22.00
C LEU A 258 -21.05 -7.51 -21.85
N MET A 259 -21.21 -6.32 -21.29
CA MET A 259 -22.52 -5.68 -21.11
C MET A 259 -23.21 -5.45 -22.46
N LYS A 260 -22.47 -4.94 -23.45
CA LYS A 260 -22.95 -4.76 -24.84
C LYS A 260 -23.43 -6.08 -25.46
N ARG A 261 -22.70 -7.17 -25.26
CA ARG A 261 -23.12 -8.51 -25.70
C ARG A 261 -24.41 -8.96 -25.02
N VAL A 262 -24.59 -8.65 -23.73
CA VAL A 262 -25.82 -9.01 -23.00
C VAL A 262 -27.02 -8.27 -23.58
N HIS A 263 -26.89 -6.96 -23.86
CA HIS A 263 -27.94 -6.17 -24.51
C HIS A 263 -28.39 -6.75 -25.85
N THR A 264 -27.47 -7.23 -26.69
CA THR A 264 -27.76 -7.65 -28.07
C THR A 264 -28.14 -9.13 -28.19
N LYS A 265 -27.63 -9.99 -27.30
CA LYS A 265 -27.82 -11.45 -27.41
C LYS A 265 -28.86 -12.01 -26.45
N LEU A 266 -29.15 -11.34 -25.34
CA LEU A 266 -30.04 -11.86 -24.32
C LEU A 266 -31.38 -11.13 -24.32
N LYS A 267 -32.44 -11.84 -24.71
CA LYS A 267 -33.81 -11.33 -24.73
C LYS A 267 -34.28 -10.82 -23.36
N HIS A 268 -33.79 -11.41 -22.27
CA HIS A 268 -34.17 -11.02 -20.91
C HIS A 268 -33.80 -9.56 -20.59
N SER A 269 -32.76 -9.01 -21.23
CA SER A 269 -32.41 -7.59 -21.11
C SER A 269 -33.55 -6.66 -21.51
N ALA A 270 -34.43 -7.11 -22.42
CA ALA A 270 -35.60 -6.41 -22.92
C ALA A 270 -36.83 -6.57 -22.02
N GLU A 271 -36.86 -7.63 -21.21
CA GLU A 271 -38.02 -8.02 -20.42
C GLU A 271 -37.95 -7.44 -19.02
N MET A 272 -36.82 -7.64 -18.34
CA MET A 272 -36.66 -7.29 -16.94
C MET A 272 -35.23 -6.84 -16.63
N VAL A 273 -35.13 -5.66 -16.01
CA VAL A 273 -33.87 -5.06 -15.56
C VAL A 273 -33.98 -4.69 -14.09
N PHE A 274 -32.98 -5.07 -13.30
CA PHE A 274 -32.81 -4.64 -11.92
C PHE A 274 -31.86 -3.45 -11.92
N ILE A 275 -32.24 -2.35 -11.27
CA ILE A 275 -31.36 -1.21 -11.04
C ILE A 275 -31.17 -1.08 -9.55
N ASN A 276 -29.92 -1.20 -9.12
CA ASN A 276 -29.57 -1.05 -7.72
C ASN A 276 -28.63 0.13 -7.53
N SER A 277 -28.90 0.95 -6.52
CA SER A 277 -28.00 1.99 -6.04
C SER A 277 -27.12 1.43 -4.93
N SER A 278 -25.82 1.72 -4.97
CA SER A 278 -24.94 1.46 -3.85
C SER A 278 -25.21 2.43 -2.69
N GLY A 279 -24.76 2.06 -1.48
CA GLY A 279 -24.53 3.05 -0.42
C GLY A 279 -23.57 4.16 -0.87
N ASN A 280 -23.37 5.17 -0.03
CA ASN A 280 -22.35 6.19 -0.29
C ASN A 280 -20.96 5.51 -0.38
N CYS A 281 -20.31 5.59 -1.54
CA CYS A 281 -19.12 4.79 -1.87
C CYS A 281 -17.80 5.50 -1.58
N ASP A 282 -17.80 6.82 -1.38
CA ASP A 282 -16.55 7.57 -1.21
C ASP A 282 -16.72 8.85 -0.37
N ARG A 283 -15.62 9.60 -0.25
CA ARG A 283 -15.58 10.90 0.45
C ARG A 283 -16.27 12.02 -0.33
N HIS A 284 -16.64 11.79 -1.58
CA HIS A 284 -17.24 12.76 -2.50
C HIS A 284 -18.75 12.53 -2.67
N ASN A 285 -19.34 11.66 -1.85
CA ASN A 285 -20.76 11.29 -1.92
C ASN A 285 -21.16 10.62 -3.25
N SER A 286 -20.23 9.89 -3.88
CA SER A 286 -20.49 9.18 -5.12
C SER A 286 -21.39 7.97 -4.89
N ARG A 287 -22.35 7.79 -5.79
CA ARG A 287 -23.28 6.65 -5.83
C ARG A 287 -23.07 5.88 -7.12
N ILE A 288 -23.04 4.56 -7.01
CA ILE A 288 -22.87 3.65 -8.13
C ILE A 288 -24.22 2.98 -8.38
N PHE A 289 -24.73 3.12 -9.59
CA PHE A 289 -25.93 2.46 -10.05
C PHE A 289 -25.56 1.34 -11.02
N ILE A 290 -26.01 0.13 -10.71
CA ILE A 290 -25.71 -1.06 -11.51
C ILE A 290 -27.01 -1.57 -12.12
N LEU A 291 -27.01 -1.73 -13.45
CA LEU A 291 -28.09 -2.34 -14.21
C LEU A 291 -27.77 -3.82 -14.42
N LEU A 292 -28.66 -4.71 -13.99
CA LEU A 292 -28.54 -6.16 -14.15
C LEU A 292 -29.78 -6.73 -14.83
N THR A 293 -29.64 -7.81 -15.58
CA THR A 293 -30.76 -8.64 -16.05
C THR A 293 -30.58 -10.07 -15.57
N HIS A 294 -31.67 -10.83 -15.49
CA HIS A 294 -31.62 -12.21 -15.03
C HIS A 294 -31.21 -13.16 -16.16
N SER A 295 -30.50 -14.22 -15.81
CA SER A 295 -30.18 -15.34 -16.69
C SER A 295 -30.15 -16.64 -15.88
N ILE A 296 -30.03 -17.78 -16.57
CA ILE A 296 -29.89 -19.09 -15.93
C ILE A 296 -28.60 -19.16 -15.09
N ALA A 297 -27.56 -18.40 -15.47
CA ALA A 297 -26.30 -18.31 -14.73
C ALA A 297 -26.32 -17.23 -13.61
N GLY A 298 -27.47 -16.63 -13.33
CA GLY A 298 -27.61 -15.52 -12.39
C GLY A 298 -27.70 -14.15 -13.06
N GLY A 299 -27.46 -13.09 -12.29
CA GLY A 299 -27.55 -11.71 -12.75
C GLY A 299 -26.39 -11.32 -13.68
N LEU A 300 -26.71 -10.87 -14.90
CA LEU A 300 -25.74 -10.38 -15.88
C LEU A 300 -25.81 -8.86 -16.01
N PRO A 301 -24.66 -8.17 -16.12
CA PRO A 301 -24.64 -6.72 -16.16
C PRO A 301 -25.03 -6.16 -17.53
N LEU A 302 -25.76 -5.04 -17.50
CA LEU A 302 -26.14 -4.25 -18.67
C LEU A 302 -25.41 -2.90 -18.72
N GLY A 303 -25.04 -2.36 -17.57
CA GLY A 303 -24.30 -1.11 -17.51
C GLY A 303 -24.14 -0.61 -16.09
N VAL A 304 -23.25 0.35 -15.93
CA VAL A 304 -23.01 1.03 -14.66
C VAL A 304 -22.98 2.52 -14.92
N PHE A 305 -23.59 3.31 -14.04
CA PHE A 305 -23.34 4.74 -14.01
C PHE A 305 -23.06 5.20 -12.58
N ILE A 306 -22.22 6.21 -12.45
CA ILE A 306 -21.75 6.76 -11.19
C ILE A 306 -22.11 8.24 -11.16
N THR A 307 -22.70 8.71 -10.06
CA THR A 307 -23.06 10.12 -9.89
C THR A 307 -22.51 10.67 -8.58
N SER A 308 -22.07 11.93 -8.56
CA SER A 308 -21.68 12.64 -7.33
C SER A 308 -22.86 13.22 -6.54
N SER A 309 -24.08 13.06 -7.04
CA SER A 309 -25.33 13.56 -6.43
C SER A 309 -26.51 12.64 -6.72
N GLU A 310 -27.51 12.68 -5.84
CA GLU A 310 -28.74 11.87 -5.89
C GLU A 310 -29.96 12.66 -6.38
N THR A 311 -29.76 13.88 -6.90
CA THR A 311 -30.89 14.62 -7.49
C THR A 311 -31.42 13.88 -8.71
N GLN A 312 -32.73 14.01 -8.94
CA GLN A 312 -33.39 13.42 -10.10
C GLN A 312 -32.71 13.83 -11.42
N GLN A 313 -32.28 15.10 -11.54
CA GLN A 313 -31.58 15.62 -12.72
C GLN A 313 -30.26 14.89 -12.98
N THR A 314 -29.46 14.66 -11.95
CA THR A 314 -28.16 13.96 -12.07
C THR A 314 -28.35 12.49 -12.44
N ILE A 315 -29.32 11.80 -11.83
CA ILE A 315 -29.62 10.40 -12.14
C ILE A 315 -30.17 10.25 -13.56
N GLU A 316 -31.05 11.16 -13.98
CA GLU A 316 -31.62 11.18 -15.32
C GLU A 316 -30.53 11.42 -16.39
N ALA A 317 -29.62 12.35 -16.13
CA ALA A 317 -28.45 12.55 -16.97
C ALA A 317 -27.52 11.33 -16.99
N GLY A 318 -27.30 10.66 -15.85
CA GLY A 318 -26.53 9.42 -15.78
C GLY A 318 -27.12 8.29 -16.62
N LEU A 319 -28.44 8.11 -16.57
CA LEU A 319 -29.15 7.14 -17.41
C LEU A 319 -29.05 7.48 -18.90
N ARG A 320 -29.13 8.77 -19.27
CA ARG A 320 -28.96 9.21 -20.66
C ARG A 320 -27.53 9.04 -21.15
N LEU A 321 -26.54 9.34 -20.31
CA LEU A 321 -25.13 9.15 -20.63
C LEU A 321 -24.81 7.66 -20.80
N LEU A 322 -25.37 6.79 -19.96
CA LEU A 322 -25.24 5.35 -20.14
C LEU A 322 -25.88 4.87 -21.44
N ARG A 323 -27.02 5.46 -21.83
CA ARG A 323 -27.69 5.15 -23.09
C ARG A 323 -26.85 5.52 -24.31
N SER A 324 -26.05 6.59 -24.25
CA SER A 324 -25.24 7.03 -25.41
C SER A 324 -24.09 6.08 -25.76
N ILE A 325 -23.69 5.20 -24.84
CA ILE A 325 -22.61 4.23 -25.01
C ILE A 325 -23.10 2.78 -25.17
N PHE A 326 -24.41 2.58 -25.29
CA PHE A 326 -24.99 1.27 -25.59
C PHE A 326 -24.66 0.82 -27.02
N PRO A 327 -24.67 -0.51 -27.27
CA PRO A 327 -24.45 -1.02 -28.61
C PRO A 327 -25.70 -0.76 -29.48
N ASP A 328 -25.57 -0.95 -30.80
CA ASP A 328 -26.72 -0.96 -31.70
C ASP A 328 -27.72 -2.06 -31.29
N GLY A 329 -29.01 -1.73 -31.32
CA GLY A 329 -30.07 -2.66 -30.91
C GLY A 329 -30.12 -2.98 -29.41
N PRO A 330 -29.97 -2.01 -28.47
CA PRO A 330 -29.91 -2.35 -27.06
C PRO A 330 -31.25 -2.87 -26.56
N TYR A 331 -31.19 -3.64 -25.46
CA TYR A 331 -32.36 -4.28 -24.85
C TYR A 331 -33.09 -5.17 -25.87
N PHE A 332 -32.33 -6.01 -26.57
CA PHE A 332 -32.81 -6.91 -27.62
C PHE A 332 -33.66 -6.17 -28.67
N ASN A 333 -33.11 -5.10 -29.26
CA ASN A 333 -33.73 -4.24 -30.26
C ASN A 333 -34.95 -3.42 -29.80
N ARG A 334 -35.14 -3.21 -28.49
CA ARG A 334 -36.15 -2.26 -27.99
C ARG A 334 -35.68 -0.81 -28.03
N ASN A 335 -34.38 -0.57 -28.15
CA ASN A 335 -33.80 0.76 -28.35
C ASN A 335 -34.30 1.77 -27.30
N GLU A 336 -34.88 2.88 -27.75
CA GLU A 336 -35.40 3.95 -26.89
C GLU A 336 -36.59 3.54 -26.02
N SER A 337 -37.29 2.45 -26.36
CA SER A 337 -38.40 1.96 -25.53
C SER A 337 -37.92 1.38 -24.19
N GLY A 338 -36.61 1.11 -24.05
CA GLY A 338 -36.05 0.51 -22.84
C GLY A 338 -36.57 -0.90 -22.57
N PRO A 339 -36.28 -1.47 -21.38
CA PRO A 339 -36.87 -2.75 -20.95
C PRO A 339 -38.39 -2.63 -20.70
N LYS A 340 -39.12 -3.75 -20.65
CA LYS A 340 -40.55 -3.73 -20.29
C LYS A 340 -40.78 -3.43 -18.82
N VAL A 341 -39.93 -3.99 -17.96
CA VAL A 341 -40.02 -3.86 -16.50
C VAL A 341 -38.66 -3.48 -15.93
N VAL A 342 -38.66 -2.51 -15.02
CA VAL A 342 -37.51 -2.17 -14.18
C VAL A 342 -37.87 -2.41 -12.71
N ILE A 343 -36.99 -3.11 -12.01
CA ILE A 343 -37.11 -3.38 -10.57
C ILE A 343 -36.07 -2.54 -9.83
N THR A 344 -36.50 -1.71 -8.88
CA THR A 344 -35.62 -0.81 -8.12
C THR A 344 -35.81 -0.95 -6.61
N ASP A 345 -34.90 -0.38 -5.83
CA ASP A 345 -35.12 -0.07 -4.41
C ASP A 345 -36.22 1.00 -4.22
N ASP A 346 -36.59 1.28 -2.97
CA ASP A 346 -37.52 2.36 -2.67
C ASP A 346 -36.82 3.74 -2.72
N CYS A 347 -36.40 4.12 -3.92
CA CYS A 347 -35.80 5.41 -4.20
C CYS A 347 -36.70 6.20 -5.15
N GLN A 348 -37.40 7.20 -4.62
CA GLN A 348 -38.33 8.01 -5.40
C GLN A 348 -37.63 8.75 -6.56
N THR A 349 -36.45 9.33 -6.33
CA THR A 349 -35.71 10.05 -7.37
C THR A 349 -35.30 9.12 -8.51
N LEU A 350 -34.80 7.91 -8.20
CA LEU A 350 -34.48 6.90 -9.20
C LEU A 350 -35.72 6.50 -10.02
N ARG A 351 -36.85 6.23 -9.36
CA ARG A 351 -38.11 5.87 -10.03
C ARG A 351 -38.59 6.98 -10.98
N GLN A 352 -38.50 8.24 -10.56
CA GLN A 352 -38.87 9.39 -11.39
C GLN A 352 -37.92 9.56 -12.59
N SER A 353 -36.61 9.41 -12.39
CA SER A 353 -35.62 9.46 -13.47
C SER A 353 -35.81 8.34 -14.49
N ILE A 354 -36.13 7.12 -14.05
CA ILE A 354 -36.41 5.99 -14.97
C ILE A 354 -37.64 6.29 -15.82
N THR A 355 -38.74 6.76 -15.22
CA THR A 355 -39.96 7.13 -15.95
C THR A 355 -39.69 8.25 -16.96
N ALA A 356 -38.83 9.21 -16.63
CA ALA A 356 -38.45 10.29 -17.53
C ALA A 356 -37.59 9.82 -18.73
N VAL A 357 -36.71 8.83 -18.54
CA VAL A 357 -35.84 8.32 -19.61
C VAL A 357 -36.51 7.22 -20.44
N TYR A 358 -37.34 6.38 -19.81
CA TYR A 358 -38.02 5.24 -20.44
C TYR A 358 -39.52 5.25 -20.09
N PRO A 359 -40.34 6.12 -20.74
CA PRO A 359 -41.75 6.29 -20.39
C PRO A 359 -42.61 5.04 -20.60
N ASN A 360 -42.18 4.11 -21.46
CA ASN A 360 -42.87 2.85 -21.74
C ASN A 360 -42.48 1.71 -20.79
N THR A 361 -41.56 1.95 -19.86
CA THR A 361 -41.11 0.96 -18.87
C THR A 361 -42.01 0.98 -17.63
N ARG A 362 -42.40 -0.20 -17.14
CA ARG A 362 -43.09 -0.33 -15.85
C ARG A 362 -42.08 -0.47 -14.72
N THR A 363 -42.15 0.42 -13.74
CA THR A 363 -41.26 0.38 -12.56
C THR A 363 -41.93 -0.36 -11.41
N ILE A 364 -41.25 -1.35 -10.83
CA ILE A 364 -41.73 -2.18 -9.72
C ILE A 364 -40.74 -2.08 -8.55
N LEU A 365 -41.26 -2.04 -7.32
CA LEU A 365 -40.43 -2.10 -6.11
C LEU A 365 -39.89 -3.52 -5.90
N CYS A 366 -38.60 -3.62 -5.59
CA CYS A 366 -37.97 -4.89 -5.31
C CYS A 366 -38.48 -5.48 -3.98
N VAL A 367 -39.07 -6.68 -4.04
CA VAL A 367 -39.55 -7.40 -2.86
C VAL A 367 -38.46 -7.62 -1.82
N PHE A 368 -37.21 -7.84 -2.23
CA PHE A 368 -36.09 -8.00 -1.30
C PHE A 368 -35.92 -6.77 -0.40
N TYR A 369 -36.01 -5.56 -0.96
CA TYR A 369 -35.90 -4.34 -0.16
C TYR A 369 -37.12 -4.11 0.73
N VAL A 370 -38.31 -4.47 0.27
CA VAL A 370 -39.52 -4.43 1.10
C VAL A 370 -39.38 -5.38 2.31
N LEU A 371 -38.97 -6.63 2.07
CA LEU A 371 -38.75 -7.61 3.13
C LEU A 371 -37.63 -7.19 4.08
N GLN A 372 -36.52 -6.66 3.55
CA GLN A 372 -35.43 -6.14 4.36
C GLN A 372 -35.87 -4.96 5.24
N ALA A 373 -36.70 -4.06 4.71
CA ALA A 373 -37.25 -2.94 5.48
C ALA A 373 -38.25 -3.39 6.55
N MET A 374 -39.03 -4.45 6.30
CA MET A 374 -39.95 -5.02 7.29
C MET A 374 -39.24 -5.76 8.44
N TRP A 375 -38.05 -6.30 8.19
CA TRP A 375 -37.26 -7.04 9.20
C TRP A 375 -36.24 -6.19 9.96
N ARG A 376 -35.94 -4.98 9.50
CA ARG A 376 -35.19 -3.98 10.27
C ARG A 376 -36.11 -3.26 11.22
#